data_AF-A0A2G6H6A9-F1
#
_entry.id   AF-A0A2G6H6A9-F1
#
_cell.length_a   1.000
_cell.length_b   1.000
_cell.length_c   1.000
_cell.angle_alpha   90.00
_cell.angle_beta   90.00
_cell.angle_gamma   90.00
#
_symmetry.space_group_name_H-M   'P 1'
#
loop_
_entity.id
_entity.type
_entity.pdbx_description
1 polymer ?
#
loop_
_entity_poly.entity_id
_entity_poly.type
_entity_poly.pdbx_seq_one_letter_code
_entity_poly.pdbx_strand_id
1 'polypeptide(L)'
;MWEIKRETHPRKSPSLFNQLYAYAVMTFSKTKIRRITAFMGITLWFLATLIGCKPKPSTHATTPPTGVISKDSMILIMTEGFLTESSIKWVQKQHKNTLEHTNAFYYLLFEKYAITRETFQKSLSYYHKDPKTITGMYDKVIENLNKMASTLHTKRGDTDTINSGRKQL
;
A
#
# COMPACT_ATOMS: atom_id res chain seq x y z
N MET A 1 56.78 22.57 12.66
CA MET A 1 58.07 21.87 12.79
C MET A 1 57.93 20.83 13.87
N TRP A 2 57.71 19.56 13.48
CA TRP A 2 58.03 18.33 14.22
C TRP A 2 57.89 17.17 13.22
N GLU A 3 59.03 16.78 12.62
CA GLU A 3 59.21 15.59 11.80
C GLU A 3 59.27 14.36 12.68
N ILE A 4 58.51 13.31 12.34
CA ILE A 4 58.70 11.97 12.90
C ILE A 4 59.06 11.00 11.77
N LYS A 5 60.38 10.78 11.72
CA LYS A 5 61.17 9.63 11.27
C LYS A 5 60.35 8.39 10.82
N ARG A 6 60.45 8.06 9.53
CA ARG A 6 60.05 6.75 8.99
C ARG A 6 61.16 5.73 9.25
N GLU A 7 60.88 4.71 10.04
CA GLU A 7 61.73 3.52 10.16
C GLU A 7 61.49 2.58 8.97
N THR A 8 62.57 2.16 8.32
CA THR A 8 62.57 1.19 7.21
C THR A 8 62.70 -0.23 7.76
N HIS A 9 61.62 -1.02 7.72
CA HIS A 9 61.70 -2.46 8.00
C HIS A 9 62.32 -3.24 6.81
N PRO A 10 63.09 -4.32 7.08
CA PRO A 10 63.82 -5.07 6.06
C PRO A 10 62.92 -5.92 5.16
N ARG A 11 63.25 -5.98 3.86
CA ARG A 11 62.56 -6.85 2.88
C ARG A 11 62.78 -8.33 3.23
N LYS A 12 61.72 -9.03 3.63
CA LYS A 12 61.71 -10.50 3.65
C LYS A 12 61.65 -11.02 2.21
N SER A 13 62.65 -11.81 1.83
CA SER A 13 62.66 -12.57 0.57
C SER A 13 61.47 -13.55 0.53
N PRO A 14 60.77 -13.69 -0.61
CA PRO A 14 59.59 -14.53 -0.69
C PRO A 14 59.94 -16.01 -0.50
N SER A 15 59.23 -16.68 0.41
CA SER A 15 59.35 -18.12 0.66
C SER A 15 58.75 -18.93 -0.50
N LEU A 16 59.31 -20.12 -0.76
CA LEU A 16 58.87 -21.09 -1.78
C LEU A 16 57.38 -21.45 -1.71
N PHE A 17 56.73 -21.18 -0.58
CA PHE A 17 55.30 -21.36 -0.35
C PHE A 17 54.43 -20.46 -1.25
N ASN A 18 54.88 -19.23 -1.56
CA ASN A 18 54.12 -18.31 -2.42
C ASN A 18 54.20 -18.67 -3.92
N GLN A 19 55.23 -19.38 -4.35
CA GLN A 19 55.35 -19.82 -5.74
C GLN A 19 54.44 -21.03 -6.05
N LEU A 20 54.29 -21.95 -5.08
CA LEU A 20 53.35 -23.07 -5.19
C LEU A 20 51.89 -22.61 -5.21
N TYR A 21 51.53 -21.58 -4.44
CA TYR A 21 50.16 -21.05 -4.41
C TYR A 21 49.75 -20.39 -5.74
N ALA A 22 50.68 -19.72 -6.44
CA ALA A 22 50.40 -19.09 -7.73
C ALA A 22 50.08 -20.12 -8.83
N TYR A 23 50.76 -21.27 -8.84
CA TYR A 23 50.50 -22.36 -9.80
C TYR A 23 49.20 -23.13 -9.51
N ALA A 24 48.82 -23.30 -8.23
CA ALA A 24 47.57 -23.94 -7.85
C ALA A 24 46.33 -23.10 -8.24
N VAL A 25 46.39 -21.77 -8.12
CA VAL A 25 45.29 -20.88 -8.52
C VAL A 25 45.14 -20.83 -10.06
N MET A 26 46.23 -20.94 -10.82
CA MET A 26 46.17 -20.90 -12.30
C MET A 26 45.62 -22.18 -12.96
N THR A 27 45.61 -23.32 -12.27
CA THR A 27 45.11 -24.60 -12.84
C THR A 27 43.66 -24.90 -12.50
N PHE A 28 43.07 -24.27 -11.47
CA PHE A 28 41.66 -24.50 -11.09
C PHE A 28 40.65 -23.69 -11.93
N SER A 29 41.08 -22.61 -12.61
CA SER A 29 40.15 -21.72 -13.33
C SER A 29 39.75 -22.20 -14.73
N LYS A 30 40.52 -23.06 -15.40
CA LYS A 30 40.27 -23.39 -16.82
C LYS A 30 39.33 -24.57 -17.07
N THR A 31 39.01 -25.40 -16.07
CA THR A 31 38.26 -26.66 -16.27
C THR A 31 36.82 -26.65 -15.78
N LYS A 32 36.42 -25.77 -14.85
CA LYS A 32 35.02 -25.68 -14.37
C LYS A 32 34.14 -24.67 -15.11
N ILE A 33 34.72 -23.72 -15.85
CA ILE A 33 33.97 -22.63 -16.49
C ILE A 33 33.26 -23.10 -17.77
N ARG A 34 33.76 -24.12 -18.48
CA ARG A 34 33.18 -24.57 -19.76
C ARG A 34 31.91 -25.43 -19.64
N ARG A 35 31.59 -25.93 -18.44
CA ARG A 35 30.39 -26.76 -18.21
C ARG A 35 29.26 -26.03 -17.47
N ILE A 36 29.57 -24.95 -16.76
CA ILE A 36 28.57 -24.18 -15.99
C ILE A 36 27.88 -23.13 -16.87
N THR A 37 28.56 -22.60 -17.88
CA THR A 37 28.00 -21.62 -18.83
C THR A 37 26.86 -22.16 -19.69
N ALA A 38 26.83 -23.47 -19.95
CA ALA A 38 25.71 -24.11 -20.66
C ALA A 38 24.46 -24.27 -19.77
N PHE A 39 24.64 -24.63 -18.49
CA PHE A 39 23.53 -24.81 -17.56
C PHE A 39 22.96 -23.48 -17.04
N MET A 40 23.78 -22.44 -16.82
CA MET A 40 23.30 -21.10 -16.43
C MET A 40 22.57 -20.36 -17.57
N GLY A 41 22.88 -20.63 -18.84
CA GLY A 41 22.15 -20.03 -19.96
C GLY A 41 20.74 -20.60 -20.12
N ILE A 42 20.57 -21.90 -19.91
CA ILE A 42 19.29 -22.61 -20.04
C ILE A 42 18.37 -22.31 -18.86
N THR A 43 18.90 -22.18 -17.64
CA THR A 43 18.10 -21.80 -16.45
C THR A 43 17.69 -20.33 -16.47
N LEU A 44 18.51 -19.42 -17.00
CA LEU A 44 18.16 -18.01 -17.18
C LEU A 44 17.16 -17.78 -18.34
N TRP A 45 17.15 -18.67 -19.34
CA TRP A 45 16.18 -18.64 -20.44
C TRP A 45 14.80 -19.20 -20.04
N PHE A 46 14.77 -20.22 -19.16
CA PHE A 46 13.52 -20.74 -18.60
C PHE A 46 12.84 -19.81 -17.58
N LEU A 47 13.61 -18.94 -16.91
CA LEU A 47 13.06 -17.98 -15.94
C LEU A 47 12.41 -16.73 -16.58
N ALA A 48 12.57 -16.54 -17.89
CA ALA A 48 12.05 -15.39 -18.62
C ALA A 48 10.67 -15.61 -19.27
N THR A 49 10.08 -16.80 -19.21
CA THR A 49 8.81 -17.12 -19.90
C THR A 49 7.55 -16.85 -19.08
N LEU A 50 7.65 -16.31 -17.86
CA LEU A 50 6.50 -15.89 -17.05
C LEU A 50 6.16 -14.40 -17.21
N ILE A 51 6.36 -13.83 -18.40
CA ILE A 51 5.89 -12.48 -18.73
C ILE A 51 4.38 -12.54 -19.00
N GLY A 52 3.62 -12.27 -17.94
CA GLY A 52 2.57 -11.26 -17.97
C GLY A 52 1.29 -11.64 -18.67
N CYS A 53 0.38 -12.29 -17.95
CA CYS A 53 -1.04 -12.17 -18.24
C CYS A 53 -1.44 -10.69 -17.98
N LYS A 54 -1.51 -9.87 -19.03
CA LYS A 54 -2.17 -8.56 -18.94
C LYS A 54 -3.67 -8.84 -18.82
N PRO A 55 -4.34 -8.55 -17.68
CA PRO A 55 -5.80 -8.58 -17.66
C PRO A 55 -6.27 -7.55 -18.69
N LYS A 56 -7.07 -8.01 -19.66
CA LYS A 56 -7.71 -7.14 -20.64
C LYS A 56 -8.44 -6.03 -19.86
N PRO A 57 -8.27 -4.75 -20.19
CA PRO A 57 -9.14 -3.72 -19.65
C PRO A 57 -10.53 -4.02 -20.18
N SER A 58 -11.40 -4.55 -19.33
CA SER A 58 -12.83 -4.65 -19.62
C SER A 58 -13.38 -3.22 -19.54
N THR A 59 -13.22 -2.47 -20.62
CA THR A 59 -14.04 -1.30 -20.93
C THR A 59 -15.44 -1.77 -21.30
N HIS A 60 -16.13 -2.30 -20.30
CA HIS A 60 -17.57 -2.19 -20.24
C HIS A 60 -17.83 -1.53 -18.89
N ALA A 61 -18.54 -0.41 -18.90
CA ALA A 61 -19.25 0.04 -17.71
C ALA A 61 -20.28 -1.07 -17.39
N THR A 62 -19.82 -2.14 -16.76
CA THR A 62 -20.65 -3.25 -16.31
C THR A 62 -21.45 -2.67 -15.17
N THR A 63 -22.64 -2.18 -15.49
CA THR A 63 -23.70 -2.03 -14.50
C THR A 63 -23.71 -3.32 -13.70
N PRO A 64 -23.54 -3.25 -12.38
CA PRO A 64 -23.45 -4.46 -11.58
C PRO A 64 -24.72 -5.31 -11.76
N PRO A 65 -24.63 -6.63 -11.56
CA PRO A 65 -25.80 -7.51 -11.69
C PRO A 65 -26.94 -7.04 -10.78
N THR A 66 -28.19 -7.33 -11.18
CA THR A 66 -29.38 -6.89 -10.44
C THR A 66 -29.28 -7.18 -8.93
N GLY A 67 -29.55 -6.15 -8.13
CA GLY A 67 -29.44 -6.23 -6.67
C GLY A 67 -28.00 -6.20 -6.13
N VAL A 68 -27.06 -5.63 -6.89
CA VAL A 68 -25.75 -5.18 -6.42
C VAL A 68 -25.67 -3.66 -6.59
N ILE A 69 -25.27 -2.96 -5.55
CA ILE A 69 -25.09 -1.50 -5.53
C ILE A 69 -23.98 -1.13 -6.53
N SER A 70 -24.16 -0.04 -7.27
CA SER A 70 -23.12 0.47 -8.19
C SER A 70 -21.82 0.79 -7.45
N LYS A 71 -20.70 0.72 -8.17
CA LYS A 71 -19.38 0.92 -7.58
C LYS A 71 -19.28 2.31 -6.93
N ASP A 72 -19.75 3.33 -7.64
CA ASP A 72 -19.69 4.72 -7.17
C ASP A 72 -20.60 4.95 -5.96
N SER A 73 -21.83 4.44 -5.99
CA SER A 73 -22.72 4.51 -4.82
C SER A 73 -22.16 3.73 -3.63
N MET A 74 -21.55 2.57 -3.86
CA MET A 74 -20.93 1.77 -2.80
C MET A 74 -19.74 2.51 -2.17
N ILE A 75 -18.91 3.21 -2.96
CA ILE A 75 -17.83 4.05 -2.45
C ILE A 75 -18.37 5.14 -1.51
N LEU A 76 -19.47 5.80 -1.89
CA LEU A 76 -20.10 6.83 -1.06
C LEU A 76 -20.67 6.25 0.24
N ILE A 77 -21.40 5.13 0.16
CA ILE A 77 -21.96 4.43 1.32
C ILE A 77 -20.84 3.98 2.27
N MET A 78 -19.75 3.42 1.74
CA MET A 78 -18.59 3.03 2.56
C MET A 78 -17.95 4.24 3.23
N THR A 79 -17.78 5.35 2.50
CA THR A 79 -17.24 6.60 3.05
C THR A 79 -18.05 7.07 4.26
N GLU A 80 -19.38 7.11 4.15
CA GLU A 80 -20.26 7.46 5.27
C GLU A 80 -20.29 6.40 6.37
N GLY A 81 -20.20 5.12 6.01
CA GLY A 81 -20.06 4.02 6.97
C GLY A 81 -18.84 4.18 7.87
N PHE A 82 -17.68 4.57 7.33
CA PHE A 82 -16.48 4.85 8.12
C PHE A 82 -16.62 6.07 9.04
N LEU A 83 -17.32 7.12 8.59
CA LEU A 83 -17.64 8.28 9.44
C LEU A 83 -18.60 7.92 10.58
N THR A 84 -19.62 7.12 10.27
CA THR A 84 -20.57 6.56 11.24
C THR A 84 -19.85 5.73 12.29
N GLU A 85 -19.00 4.79 11.87
CA GLU A 85 -18.22 3.94 12.77
C GLU A 85 -17.30 4.78 13.68
N SER A 86 -16.67 5.82 13.11
CA SER A 86 -15.83 6.75 13.88
C SER A 86 -16.65 7.53 14.91
N SER A 87 -17.89 7.91 14.58
CA SER A 87 -18.82 8.59 15.48
C SER A 87 -19.30 7.68 16.61
N ILE A 88 -19.63 6.42 16.30
CA ILE A 88 -19.98 5.40 17.30
C ILE A 88 -18.81 5.17 18.26
N LYS A 89 -17.58 5.02 17.74
CA LYS A 89 -16.37 4.88 18.56
C LYS A 89 -16.13 6.10 19.45
N TRP A 90 -16.45 7.30 18.96
CA TRP A 90 -16.35 8.50 19.78
C TRP A 90 -17.37 8.48 20.93
N VAL A 91 -18.61 8.08 20.67
CA VAL A 91 -19.65 7.90 21.72
C VAL A 91 -19.24 6.81 22.73
N GLN A 92 -18.66 5.70 22.24
CA GLN A 92 -18.17 4.61 23.07
C GLN A 92 -17.10 5.10 24.07
N LYS A 93 -16.18 5.96 23.62
CA LYS A 93 -15.15 6.57 24.48
C LYS A 93 -15.74 7.46 25.59
N GLN A 94 -16.98 7.92 25.44
CA GLN A 94 -17.71 8.68 26.45
C GLN A 94 -18.48 7.78 27.43
N HIS A 95 -18.23 6.47 27.43
CA HIS A 95 -18.91 5.47 28.27
C HIS A 95 -20.45 5.45 28.13
N LYS A 96 -20.96 5.88 26.97
CA LYS A 96 -22.39 5.85 26.65
C LYS A 96 -22.77 4.51 26.02
N ASN A 97 -24.02 4.10 26.18
CA ASN A 97 -24.56 2.92 25.50
C ASN A 97 -24.52 3.12 23.98
N THR A 98 -23.73 2.32 23.27
CA THR A 98 -23.54 2.43 21.83
C THR A 98 -24.62 1.73 21.00
N LEU A 99 -25.44 0.85 21.60
CA LEU A 99 -26.35 -0.02 20.86
C LEU A 99 -27.46 0.79 20.16
N GLU A 100 -28.07 1.72 20.88
CA GLU A 100 -29.07 2.65 20.34
C GLU A 100 -28.49 3.51 19.21
N HIS A 101 -27.27 4.03 19.41
CA HIS A 101 -26.59 4.84 18.42
C HIS A 101 -26.25 4.04 17.16
N THR A 102 -25.68 2.84 17.31
CA THR A 102 -25.35 1.97 16.17
C THR A 102 -26.57 1.66 15.34
N ASN A 103 -27.68 1.26 15.96
CA ASN A 103 -28.91 0.94 15.23
C ASN A 103 -29.46 2.16 14.49
N ALA A 104 -29.54 3.32 15.16
CA ALA A 104 -30.01 4.55 14.54
C ALA A 104 -29.13 4.99 13.36
N PHE A 105 -27.81 4.95 13.50
CA PHE A 105 -26.91 5.38 12.44
C PHE A 105 -26.95 4.48 11.21
N TYR A 106 -26.94 3.16 11.39
CA TYR A 106 -27.03 2.24 10.25
C TYR A 106 -28.42 2.27 9.60
N TYR A 107 -29.49 2.49 10.37
CA TYR A 107 -30.84 2.71 9.82
C TYR A 107 -30.88 3.94 8.91
N LEU A 108 -30.42 5.09 9.41
CA LEU A 108 -30.38 6.34 8.65
C LEU A 108 -29.48 6.24 7.41
N LEU A 109 -28.34 5.55 7.52
CA LEU A 109 -27.45 5.31 6.39
C LEU A 109 -28.15 4.51 5.29
N PHE A 110 -28.82 3.41 5.64
CA PHE A 110 -29.51 2.57 4.66
C PHE A 110 -30.74 3.25 4.07
N GLU A 111 -31.48 4.01 4.87
CA GLU A 111 -32.61 4.82 4.43
C GLU A 111 -32.17 5.88 3.42
N LYS A 112 -31.10 6.63 3.72
CA LYS A 112 -30.56 7.69 2.85
C LYS A 112 -30.20 7.19 1.45
N TYR A 113 -29.69 5.97 1.35
CA TYR A 113 -29.30 5.35 0.08
C TYR A 113 -30.36 4.42 -0.51
N ALA A 114 -31.54 4.32 0.12
CA ALA A 114 -32.65 3.43 -0.27
C ALA A 114 -32.19 1.97 -0.49
N ILE A 115 -31.36 1.47 0.42
CA ILE A 115 -30.83 0.10 0.40
C ILE A 115 -31.22 -0.67 1.65
N THR A 116 -31.06 -1.99 1.62
CA THR A 116 -31.18 -2.85 2.80
C THR A 116 -29.80 -3.34 3.25
N ARG A 117 -29.72 -3.85 4.49
CA ARG A 117 -28.51 -4.49 5.02
C ARG A 117 -28.05 -5.64 4.14
N GLU A 118 -28.99 -6.46 3.67
CA GLU A 118 -28.74 -7.62 2.82
C GLU A 118 -28.18 -7.18 1.47
N THR A 119 -28.74 -6.11 0.90
CA THR A 119 -28.27 -5.52 -0.37
C THR A 119 -26.84 -5.00 -0.23
N PHE A 120 -26.53 -4.32 0.87
CA PHE A 120 -25.18 -3.86 1.17
C PHE A 120 -24.20 -5.03 1.32
N GLN A 121 -24.53 -6.03 2.16
CA GLN A 121 -23.68 -7.19 2.40
C GLN A 121 -23.42 -8.02 1.12
N LYS A 122 -24.46 -8.23 0.32
CA LYS A 122 -24.37 -8.90 -0.98
C LYS A 122 -23.44 -8.12 -1.93
N SER A 123 -23.59 -6.79 -1.96
CA SER A 123 -22.76 -5.93 -2.82
C SER A 123 -21.30 -5.90 -2.38
N LEU A 124 -21.06 -5.80 -1.07
CA LEU A 124 -19.73 -5.86 -0.50
C LEU A 124 -19.05 -7.20 -0.84
N SER A 125 -19.76 -8.30 -0.65
CA SER A 125 -19.29 -9.65 -0.99
C SER A 125 -19.00 -9.80 -2.49
N TYR A 126 -19.80 -9.18 -3.36
CA TYR A 126 -19.55 -9.15 -4.79
C TYR A 126 -18.23 -8.45 -5.13
N TYR A 127 -17.98 -7.27 -4.58
CA TYR A 127 -16.76 -6.51 -4.84
C TYR A 127 -15.51 -7.18 -4.26
N HIS A 128 -15.64 -7.91 -3.14
CA HIS A 128 -14.54 -8.69 -2.57
C HIS A 128 -14.04 -9.86 -3.46
N LYS A 129 -14.81 -10.29 -4.47
CA LYS A 129 -14.38 -11.34 -5.40
C LYS A 129 -13.20 -10.92 -6.27
N ASP A 130 -13.03 -9.62 -6.50
CA ASP A 130 -11.87 -9.06 -7.19
C ASP A 130 -11.07 -8.14 -6.25
N PRO A 131 -9.94 -8.63 -5.70
CA PRO A 131 -9.09 -7.85 -4.81
C PRO A 131 -8.66 -6.51 -5.38
N LYS A 132 -8.41 -6.41 -6.70
CA LYS A 132 -8.00 -5.14 -7.32
C LYS A 132 -9.13 -4.12 -7.30
N THR A 133 -10.35 -4.57 -7.60
CA THR A 133 -11.53 -3.70 -7.59
C THR A 133 -11.83 -3.17 -6.19
N ILE A 134 -11.89 -4.02 -5.17
CA ILE A 134 -12.21 -3.58 -3.81
C ILE A 134 -11.10 -2.71 -3.21
N THR A 135 -9.82 -3.02 -3.50
CA THR A 135 -8.69 -2.18 -3.05
C THR A 135 -8.80 -0.77 -3.64
N GLY A 136 -9.06 -0.65 -4.95
CA GLY A 136 -9.28 0.66 -5.57
C GLY A 136 -10.51 1.40 -5.05
N MET A 137 -11.52 0.69 -4.55
CA MET A 137 -12.66 1.33 -3.86
C MET A 137 -12.23 1.88 -2.49
N TYR A 138 -11.43 1.14 -1.71
CA TYR A 138 -10.88 1.64 -0.45
C TYR A 138 -9.98 2.86 -0.65
N ASP A 139 -9.14 2.88 -1.68
CA ASP A 139 -8.32 4.06 -2.01
C ASP A 139 -9.20 5.29 -2.24
N LYS A 140 -10.32 5.13 -2.96
CA LYS A 140 -11.28 6.22 -3.19
C LYS A 140 -12.02 6.64 -1.93
N VAL A 141 -12.35 5.71 -1.04
CA VAL A 141 -12.91 6.04 0.28
C VAL A 141 -11.92 6.90 1.09
N ILE A 142 -10.64 6.51 1.14
CA ILE A 142 -9.59 7.27 1.84
C ILE A 142 -9.41 8.65 1.21
N GLU A 143 -9.40 8.76 -0.12
CA GLU A 143 -9.34 10.04 -0.84
C GLU A 143 -10.51 10.96 -0.45
N ASN A 144 -11.74 10.43 -0.41
CA ASN A 144 -12.92 11.19 0.00
C ASN A 144 -12.79 11.70 1.44
N LEU A 145 -12.36 10.85 2.37
CA LEU A 145 -12.17 11.22 3.78
C LEU A 145 -11.09 12.31 3.92
N ASN A 146 -9.97 12.18 3.21
CA ASN A 146 -8.90 13.19 3.21
C ASN A 146 -9.37 14.53 2.65
N LYS A 147 -10.17 14.50 1.56
CA LYS A 147 -10.77 15.71 1.00
C LYS A 147 -11.70 16.39 2.00
N MET A 148 -12.56 15.63 2.68
CA MET A 148 -13.42 16.16 3.74
C MET A 148 -12.59 16.80 4.87
N ALA A 149 -11.56 16.11 5.36
CA ALA A 149 -10.66 16.66 6.38
C ALA A 149 -10.00 17.97 5.93
N SER A 150 -9.45 18.02 4.72
CA SER A 150 -8.83 19.23 4.16
C SER A 150 -9.81 20.41 4.10
N THR A 151 -11.06 20.16 3.69
CA THR A 151 -12.08 21.22 3.64
C THR A 151 -12.46 21.74 5.03
N LEU A 152 -12.44 20.88 6.06
CA LEU A 152 -12.67 21.29 7.44
C LEU A 152 -11.52 22.15 7.98
N HIS A 153 -10.27 21.80 7.69
CA HIS A 153 -9.11 22.59 8.09
C HIS A 153 -9.10 23.99 7.47
N THR A 154 -9.49 24.10 6.20
CA THR A 154 -9.60 25.39 5.50
C THR A 154 -10.65 26.28 6.17
N LYS A 155 -11.88 25.75 6.36
CA LYS A 155 -12.97 26.47 7.05
C LYS A 155 -12.59 26.92 8.47
N ARG A 156 -11.82 26.12 9.20
CA ARG A 156 -11.33 26.46 10.54
C ARG A 156 -10.38 27.67 10.49
N GLY A 157 -9.43 27.68 9.57
CA GLY A 157 -8.52 28.82 9.36
C GLY A 157 -9.27 30.11 9.02
N ASP A 158 -10.28 30.03 8.16
CA ASP A 158 -11.12 31.19 7.81
C ASP A 158 -11.91 31.70 9.04
N THR A 159 -12.45 30.80 9.85
CA THR A 159 -13.21 31.18 11.06
C THR A 159 -12.31 31.80 12.13
N ASP A 160 -11.09 31.30 12.29
CA ASP A 160 -10.14 31.78 13.28
C ASP A 160 -9.59 33.18 12.90
N THR A 161 -9.39 33.47 11.60
CA THR A 161 -9.02 34.81 11.12
C THR A 161 -10.14 35.83 11.31
N ILE A 162 -11.39 35.45 11.05
CA ILE A 162 -12.56 36.32 11.26
C ILE A 162 -12.78 36.62 12.75
N ASN A 163 -12.62 35.64 13.63
CA ASN A 163 -12.82 35.83 15.07
C ASN A 163 -11.68 36.63 15.72
N SER A 164 -10.44 36.49 15.22
CA SER A 164 -9.29 37.30 15.66
C SER A 164 -9.47 38.78 15.31
N GLY A 165 -9.94 39.08 14.09
CA GLY A 165 -10.23 40.46 13.66
C GLY A 165 -11.36 41.13 14.44
N ARG A 166 -12.34 40.36 14.92
CA ARG A 166 -13.48 40.87 15.69
C ARG A 166 -13.15 41.15 17.17
N LYS A 167 -12.03 40.65 17.70
CA LYS A 167 -11.59 40.89 19.08
C LYS A 167 -10.72 42.15 19.25
N GLN A 168 -10.36 42.82 18.14
CA GLN A 168 -9.52 44.02 18.16
C GLN A 168 -10.31 45.33 17.92
N LEU A 169 -11.65 45.26 17.91
CA LEU A 169 -12.57 46.40 17.88
C LEU A 169 -13.38 46.40 19.19
#